data_AF-A0A9E5BJY6-F1
#
_entry.id   AF-A0A9E5BJY6-F1
#
_cell.length_a   1.000
_cell.length_b   1.000
_cell.length_c   1.000
_cell.angle_alpha   90.00
_cell.angle_beta   90.00
_cell.angle_gamma   90.00
#
_symmetry.space_group_name_H-M   'P 1'
#
loop_
_entity.id
_entity.type
_entity.pdbx_description
1 polymer ?
#
loop_
_entity_poly.entity_id
_entity_poly.type
_entity_poly.pdbx_seq_one_letter_code
_entity_poly.pdbx_strand_id
1 'polypeptide(L)' 'MSNSSNSPFILVIGTGGTIAGLTTDSGNGGYQAGQVPIATLLAQIETKFSIKNIQLSNIDSCDMS' A
#
# COMPACT_ATOMS: atom_id res chain seq x y z
N MET A 1 -11.04 36.06 -4.78
CA MET A 1 -10.54 35.06 -5.74
C MET A 1 -9.62 34.12 -4.98
N SER A 2 -10.12 32.95 -4.54
CA SER A 2 -9.28 31.95 -3.89
C SER A 2 -8.60 31.13 -4.98
N ASN A 3 -7.31 31.37 -5.22
CA ASN A 3 -6.47 30.45 -5.98
C ASN A 3 -6.47 29.12 -5.22
N SER A 4 -7.22 28.13 -5.68
CA SER A 4 -7.02 26.75 -5.24
C SER A 4 -5.67 26.32 -5.81
N SER A 5 -4.59 26.49 -5.04
CA SER A 5 -3.32 25.87 -5.34
C SER A 5 -3.51 24.35 -5.19
N ASN A 6 -3.96 23.68 -6.25
CA ASN A 6 -3.99 22.23 -6.31
C ASN A 6 -2.54 21.74 -6.40
N SER A 7 -1.87 21.71 -5.25
CA SER A 7 -0.56 21.09 -5.13
C SER A 7 -0.70 19.64 -5.57
N PRO A 8 0.17 19.15 -6.47
CA PRO A 8 0.12 17.77 -6.92
C PRO A 8 0.26 16.82 -5.72
N PHE A 9 -0.54 15.77 -5.72
CA PHE A 9 -0.49 14.72 -4.71
C PHE A 9 -0.43 13.36 -5.40
N ILE A 10 0.09 12.36 -4.70
CA ILE A 10 0.13 10.98 -5.14
C ILE A 10 -1.04 10.26 -4.46
N LEU A 11 -1.91 9.63 -5.26
CA LEU A 11 -2.90 8.69 -4.76
C LEU A 11 -2.34 7.28 -4.86
N VAL A 12 -2.24 6.59 -3.73
CA VAL A 12 -1.82 5.18 -3.68
C VAL A 12 -3.04 4.32 -3.40
N ILE A 13 -3.33 3.40 -4.32
CA ILE A 13 -4.44 2.44 -4.19
C ILE A 13 -3.85 1.07 -3.87
N GLY A 14 -4.05 0.60 -2.64
CA GLY A 14 -3.56 -0.69 -2.19
C GLY A 14 -4.48 -1.84 -2.60
N THR A 15 -3.91 -2.89 -3.18
CA THR A 15 -4.65 -4.09 -3.61
C THR A 15 -4.17 -5.38 -2.92
N GLY A 16 -3.00 -5.37 -2.28
CA GLY A 16 -2.40 -6.50 -1.58
C GLY A 16 -1.05 -6.90 -2.17
N GLY A 17 -0.89 -8.19 -2.47
CA GLY A 17 0.35 -8.78 -2.99
C GLY A 17 1.45 -8.95 -1.93
N THR A 18 2.61 -9.41 -2.38
CA THR A 18 3.80 -9.68 -1.55
C THR A 18 4.29 -8.44 -0.81
N ILE A 19 4.17 -7.24 -1.40
CA ILE A 19 4.59 -5.98 -0.76
C ILE A 19 3.82 -5.72 0.54
N ALA A 20 2.58 -6.19 0.59
CA ALA A 20 1.72 -6.14 1.76
C ALA A 20 1.79 -7.46 2.56
N GLY A 21 2.75 -8.33 2.31
CA GLY A 21 2.81 -9.65 2.94
C GLY A 21 3.50 -9.67 4.30
N LEU A 22 3.22 -10.73 5.07
CA LEU A 22 3.96 -11.06 6.29
C LEU A 22 4.58 -12.45 6.15
N THR A 23 5.77 -12.62 6.72
CA THR A 23 6.42 -13.94 6.77
C THR A 23 5.66 -14.87 7.72
N THR A 24 5.55 -16.14 7.34
CA THR A 24 4.82 -17.18 8.10
C THR A 24 5.77 -18.11 8.85
N ASP A 25 6.77 -17.54 9.54
CA ASP A 25 7.90 -18.18 10.25
C ASP A 25 9.21 -18.41 9.45
N SER A 26 10.31 -18.25 10.19
CA SER A 26 11.67 -17.89 9.76
C SER A 26 12.51 -19.02 9.15
N GLY A 27 11.90 -20.13 8.72
CA GLY A 27 12.63 -21.33 8.27
C GLY A 27 12.67 -21.53 6.75
N ASN A 28 11.56 -21.25 6.06
CA ASN A 28 11.34 -21.75 4.69
C ASN A 28 11.02 -20.67 3.64
N GLY A 29 11.20 -19.38 3.95
CA GLY A 29 10.99 -18.30 2.97
C GLY A 29 9.53 -18.08 2.54
N GLY A 30 8.58 -18.67 3.26
CA GLY A 30 7.15 -18.47 3.03
C GLY A 30 6.66 -17.10 3.49
N TYR A 31 5.71 -16.55 2.75
CA TYR A 31 4.96 -15.37 3.13
C TYR A 31 3.50 -15.55 2.76
N GLN A 32 2.62 -14.81 3.43
CA GLN A 32 1.24 -14.66 3.05
C GLN A 32 1.07 -13.26 2.45
N ALA A 33 0.55 -13.16 1.22
CA ALA A 33 0.30 -11.87 0.55
C ALA A 33 -0.87 -11.11 1.23
N GLY A 34 -0.91 -9.79 1.06
CA GLY A 34 -2.08 -8.99 1.44
C GLY A 34 -2.43 -9.00 2.94
N GLN A 35 -1.43 -9.04 3.82
CA GLN A 35 -1.60 -9.08 5.27
C GLN A 35 -1.53 -7.71 5.95
N VAL A 36 -0.72 -6.78 5.43
CA VAL A 36 -0.61 -5.42 5.98
C VAL A 36 -1.40 -4.41 5.14
N PRO A 37 -2.08 -3.43 5.76
CA PRO A 37 -2.72 -2.34 5.03
C PRO A 37 -1.70 -1.42 4.35
N ILE A 38 -2.09 -0.78 3.24
CA ILE A 38 -1.27 0.18 2.50
C ILE A 38 -0.85 1.37 3.37
N ALA A 39 -1.69 1.79 4.31
CA ALA A 39 -1.35 2.85 5.26
C ALA A 39 -0.11 2.50 6.11
N THR A 40 0.06 1.23 6.48
CA THR A 40 1.23 0.74 7.24
C THR A 40 2.50 0.84 6.40
N LEU A 41 2.43 0.49 5.10
CA LEU A 41 3.57 0.62 4.19
C LEU A 41 3.94 2.09 3.96
N LEU A 42 2.93 2.95 3.77
CA LEU A 42 3.14 4.37 3.53
C LEU A 42 3.68 5.12 4.74
N ALA A 43 3.40 4.65 5.96
CA ALA A 43 3.97 5.20 7.18
C ALA A 43 5.51 5.07 7.24
N GLN A 44 6.11 4.18 6.43
CA GLN A 44 7.55 3.98 6.36
C GLN A 44 8.23 4.77 5.23
N ILE A 45 7.47 5.51 4.43
CA ILE A 45 7.99 6.23 3.26
C ILE A 45 8.04 7.73 3.55
N GLU A 46 9.23 8.31 3.49
CA GLU A 46 9.41 9.76 3.48
C GLU A 46 9.38 10.30 2.05
N THR A 47 8.58 11.33 1.80
CA THR A 47 8.47 11.97 0.50
C THR A 47 8.13 13.45 0.63
N LYS A 48 8.52 14.23 -0.38
CA LYS A 48 8.17 15.66 -0.51
C LYS A 48 6.76 15.89 -1.06
N PHE A 49 6.11 14.84 -1.57
CA PHE A 49 4.77 14.92 -2.15
C PHE A 49 3.72 14.59 -1.09
N SER A 50 2.58 15.28 -1.14
CA SER A 50 1.42 14.86 -0.35
C SER A 50 0.94 13.49 -0.85
N ILE A 51 0.82 12.52 0.06
CA ILE A 51 0.27 11.19 -0.25
C ILE A 51 -1.15 11.09 0.30
N LYS A 52 -2.06 10.61 -0.54
CA LYS A 52 -3.38 10.10 -0.14
C LYS A 52 -3.41 8.61 -0.44
N ASN A 53 -4.19 7.85 0.33
CA ASN A 53 -4.29 6.41 0.13
C ASN A 53 -5.73 5.90 0.24
N ILE A 54 -5.99 4.82 -0.48
CA ILE A 54 -7.23 4.03 -0.42
C ILE A 54 -6.81 2.55 -0.43
N GLN A 55 -7.37 1.75 0.46
CA GLN A 55 -7.28 0.29 0.36
C GLN A 55 -8.47 -0.21 -0.45
N LEU A 56 -8.23 -0.74 -1.65
CA LEU A 56 -9.28 -1.32 -2.50
C LEU A 56 -9.52 -2.80 -2.18
N SER A 57 -8.44 -3.56 -2.03
CA SER A 57 -8.43 -4.97 -1.67
C SER A 57 -7.16 -5.29 -0.90
N ASN A 58 -7.04 -6.46 -0.28
CA ASN A 58 -5.79 -6.89 0.33
C ASN A 58 -5.60 -8.40 0.13
N ILE A 59 -5.34 -8.80 -1.11
CA ILE A 59 -5.34 -10.20 -1.54
C ILE A 59 -4.05 -10.56 -2.27
N ASP A 60 -3.81 -11.87 -2.47
CA ASP A 60 -2.84 -12.31 -3.46
C ASP A 60 -3.35 -11.91 -4.86
N SER A 61 -2.46 -11.42 -5.71
CA SER A 61 -2.80 -11.11 -7.10
C SER A 61 -3.25 -12.35 -7.89
N CYS A 62 -2.85 -13.55 -7.47
CA CYS A 62 -3.32 -14.80 -8.06
C CYS A 62 -4.83 -15.02 -7.89
N ASP A 63 -5.43 -14.38 -6.87
CA ASP A 63 -6.85 -14.50 -6.53
C ASP A 63 -7.71 -13.37 -7.13
N MET A 64 -7.13 -12.49 -7.96
CA MET A 64 -7.85 -11.36 -8.56
C MET A 64 -8.78 -11.82 -9.70
N SER A 65 -10.03 -11.36 -9.68
CA SER A 65 -11.10 -11.73 -10.63
C SER A 65 -11.80 -10.54 -11.25
#